data_AF-A0A4W5NES0-F1
#
_entry.id   AF-A0A4W5NES0-F1
#
_cell.length_a   1.000
_cell.length_b   1.000
_cell.length_c   1.000
_cell.angle_alpha   90.00
_cell.angle_beta   90.00
_cell.angle_gamma   90.00
#
_symmetry.space_group_name_H-M   'P 1'
#
loop_
_entity.id
_entity.type
_entity.pdbx_description
1 polymer ?
#
loop_
_entity_poly.entity_id
_entity_poly.type
_entity_poly.pdbx_seq_one_letter_code
_entity_poly.pdbx_strand_id
1 'polypeptide(L)'
;MFFPVKRIALNPCLKCTVEIKLDLMLMYCIYRAQLVPVFSFGENELFDQMTNPTGSPLRWLQDHLQRLMGVALPLFTGRGVFQYSFGLLPYRQPIHTVVGRPIPVVQTPSPTKDDIQCLHSLYLEGLTTVFEDNKDNYGIAPDKHLHFI
;
A
#
# COMPACT_ATOMS: atom_id res chain seq x y z
N MET A 1 1.36 -16.02 8.40
CA MET A 1 0.56 -15.74 7.18
C MET A 1 1.21 -14.56 6.48
N PHE A 2 2.23 -14.84 5.66
CA PHE A 2 3.02 -13.81 4.97
C PHE A 2 2.27 -13.41 3.70
N PHE A 3 1.76 -12.18 3.64
CA PHE A 3 1.22 -11.62 2.42
C PHE A 3 2.38 -11.34 1.44
N PRO A 4 2.42 -11.93 0.25
CA PRO A 4 3.42 -11.56 -0.74
C PRO A 4 3.00 -10.25 -1.40
N VAL A 5 3.41 -9.10 -0.85
CA VAL A 5 3.38 -7.82 -1.57
C VAL A 5 4.41 -7.92 -2.68
N LYS A 6 3.95 -8.25 -3.89
CA LYS A 6 4.81 -8.28 -5.08
C LYS A 6 4.86 -6.84 -5.58
N ARG A 7 6.05 -6.25 -5.53
CA ARG A 7 6.47 -5.05 -6.27
C ARG A 7 5.84 -3.72 -5.82
N ILE A 8 6.34 -3.17 -4.71
CA ILE A 8 6.28 -1.71 -4.47
C ILE A 8 7.23 -1.07 -5.48
N ALA A 9 6.70 -0.55 -6.59
CA ALA A 9 7.47 0.26 -7.53
C ALA A 9 7.73 1.63 -6.91
N LEU A 10 8.88 1.76 -6.25
CA LEU A 10 9.38 2.99 -5.65
C LEU A 10 9.81 3.96 -6.77
N ASN A 11 8.86 4.79 -7.25
CA ASN A 11 9.15 5.93 -8.10
C ASN A 11 9.38 7.18 -7.23
N PRO A 12 10.33 8.06 -7.59
CA PRO A 12 10.72 9.24 -6.79
C PRO A 12 9.65 10.35 -6.73
N CYS A 13 8.45 10.08 -7.25
CA CYS A 13 7.34 11.00 -7.26
C CYS A 13 6.20 10.28 -6.55
N LEU A 14 5.86 10.72 -5.34
CA LEU A 14 4.75 10.28 -4.49
C LEU A 14 3.42 10.21 -5.27
N LYS A 15 3.24 9.15 -6.03
CA LYS A 15 1.96 8.64 -6.46
C LYS A 15 1.60 7.60 -5.40
N CYS A 16 0.51 7.84 -4.68
CA CYS A 16 -0.11 6.85 -3.81
C CYS A 16 -0.67 5.74 -4.71
N THR A 17 0.23 4.86 -5.17
CA THR A 17 -0.08 3.79 -6.09
C THR A 17 -0.40 2.55 -5.28
N VAL A 18 -1.69 2.19 -5.23
CA VAL A 18 -2.17 1.02 -4.50
C VAL A 18 -2.52 -0.07 -5.51
N GLU A 19 -1.84 -1.22 -5.44
CA GLU A 19 -2.17 -2.41 -6.22
C GLU A 19 -3.03 -3.34 -5.36
N ILE A 20 -4.31 -3.48 -5.72
CA ILE A 20 -5.24 -4.39 -5.03
C ILE A 20 -5.35 -5.66 -5.86
N LYS A 21 -5.02 -6.79 -5.23
CA LYS A 21 -5.08 -8.09 -5.91
C LYS A 21 -6.51 -8.58 -6.05
N LEU A 22 -6.97 -8.74 -7.28
CA LEU A 22 -8.27 -9.33 -7.62
C LEU A 22 -8.46 -10.74 -7.05
N ASP A 23 -7.37 -11.50 -6.86
CA ASP A 23 -7.42 -12.85 -6.28
C ASP A 23 -8.04 -12.87 -4.87
N LEU A 24 -7.89 -11.78 -4.10
CA LEU A 24 -8.50 -11.68 -2.78
C LEU A 24 -10.02 -11.50 -2.88
N MET A 25 -10.51 -10.77 -3.88
CA MET A 25 -11.94 -10.50 -4.06
C MET A 25 -12.74 -11.75 -4.42
N LEU A 26 -12.10 -12.70 -5.11
CA LEU A 26 -12.68 -14.02 -5.38
C LEU A 26 -13.18 -14.70 -4.09
N MET A 27 -12.39 -14.64 -3.02
CA MET A 27 -12.75 -15.22 -1.73
C MET A 27 -14.02 -14.58 -1.16
N TYR A 28 -14.15 -13.25 -1.23
CA TYR A 28 -15.33 -12.55 -0.70
C TYR A 28 -16.62 -12.97 -1.41
N CYS A 29 -16.57 -13.16 -2.74
CA CYS A 29 -17.71 -13.64 -3.53
C CYS A 29 -18.12 -15.08 -3.18
N ILE A 30 -17.16 -15.96 -2.89
CA ILE A 30 -17.44 -17.37 -2.57
C ILE A 30 -18.05 -17.50 -1.16
N TYR A 31 -17.53 -16.75 -0.19
CA TYR A 31 -17.89 -16.90 1.23
C TYR A 31 -18.93 -15.89 1.74
N ARG A 32 -19.52 -15.07 0.86
CA ARG A 32 -20.50 -14.02 1.22
C ARG A 32 -19.99 -13.07 2.31
N ALA A 33 -18.71 -12.72 2.25
CA ALA A 33 -18.11 -11.78 3.20
C ALA A 33 -18.31 -10.34 2.69
N GLN A 34 -18.68 -9.43 3.59
CA GLN A 34 -18.74 -8.01 3.26
C GLN A 34 -17.32 -7.47 3.08
N LEU A 35 -17.11 -6.68 2.03
CA LEU A 35 -15.83 -6.06 1.75
C LEU A 35 -15.83 -4.64 2.31
N VAL A 36 -14.84 -4.29 3.14
CA VAL A 36 -14.78 -2.97 3.77
C VAL A 36 -13.56 -2.21 3.26
N PRO A 37 -13.71 -1.02 2.64
CA PRO A 37 -12.58 -0.20 2.24
C PRO A 37 -11.93 0.40 3.49
N VAL A 38 -10.63 0.20 3.63
CA VAL A 38 -9.84 0.68 4.76
C VAL A 38 -8.60 1.39 4.22
N PHE A 39 -8.34 2.61 4.70
CA PHE A 39 -7.18 3.39 4.32
C PHE A 39 -6.44 3.89 5.56
N SER A 40 -5.10 3.78 5.56
CA SER A 40 -4.25 4.21 6.66
C SER A 40 -3.40 5.41 6.25
N PHE A 41 -3.56 6.52 6.95
CA PHE A 41 -2.75 7.72 6.82
C PHE A 41 -1.53 7.66 7.75
N GLY A 42 -0.40 8.25 7.31
CA GLY A 42 0.84 8.33 8.08
C GLY A 42 1.83 7.18 7.87
N GLU A 43 1.47 6.13 7.11
CA GLU A 43 2.37 4.98 6.87
C GLU A 43 3.66 5.39 6.14
N ASN A 44 3.59 6.38 5.26
CA ASN A 44 4.76 6.86 4.51
C ASN A 44 5.76 7.61 5.40
N GLU A 45 5.33 8.18 6.52
CA GLU A 45 6.22 8.96 7.39
C GLU A 45 7.08 8.03 8.26
N LEU A 46 6.60 6.81 8.53
CA LEU A 46 7.31 5.80 9.34
C LEU A 46 8.70 5.44 8.81
N PHE A 47 8.94 5.66 7.52
CA PHE A 47 10.17 5.30 6.84
C PHE A 47 10.62 6.45 5.93
N ASP A 48 11.81 6.99 6.20
CA ASP A 48 12.42 7.94 5.28
C ASP A 48 13.02 7.16 4.10
N GLN A 49 12.36 7.26 2.94
CA GLN A 49 12.89 6.70 1.70
C GLN A 49 13.94 7.67 1.16
N MET A 50 15.21 7.35 1.42
CA MET A 50 16.32 8.06 0.79
C MET A 50 16.11 8.11 -0.72
N THR A 51 16.20 9.31 -1.29
CA THR A 51 16.15 9.51 -2.74
C THR A 51 17.17 8.61 -3.41
N ASN A 52 16.69 7.65 -4.21
CA ASN A 52 17.54 6.67 -4.86
C ASN A 52 17.55 6.88 -6.38
N PRO A 53 18.28 7.89 -6.89
CA PRO A 53 18.33 8.15 -8.32
C PRO A 53 18.95 6.96 -9.07
N THR A 54 18.46 6.73 -10.28
CA THR A 54 18.95 5.65 -11.15
C THR A 54 20.44 5.89 -11.44
N GLY A 55 21.29 4.91 -11.08
CA GLY A 55 22.75 5.03 -11.20
C GLY A 55 23.48 5.39 -9.90
N SER A 56 22.78 5.58 -8.77
CA SER A 56 23.45 5.79 -7.49
C SER A 56 24.20 4.52 -7.02
N PRO A 57 25.31 4.66 -6.26
CA PRO A 57 26.01 3.53 -5.66
C PRO A 57 25.09 2.69 -4.74
N LEU A 58 24.14 3.36 -4.09
CA LEU A 58 23.14 2.75 -3.21
C LEU A 58 22.16 1.86 -4.00
N ARG A 59 21.70 2.31 -5.18
CA ARG A 59 20.85 1.53 -6.08
C ARG A 59 21.59 0.30 -6.60
N TRP A 60 22.84 0.48 -7.00
CA TRP A 60 23.67 -0.62 -7.48
C TRP A 60 23.85 -1.70 -6.42
N LEU A 61 24.12 -1.30 -5.16
CA LEU A 61 24.24 -2.22 -4.05
C LEU A 61 22.90 -2.92 -3.73
N GLN A 62 21.79 -2.20 -3.72
CA GLN A 62 20.44 -2.78 -3.52
C GLN A 62 20.12 -3.81 -4.60
N ASP A 63 20.33 -3.49 -5.87
CA ASP A 63 20.06 -4.38 -7.00
C ASP A 63 20.96 -5.62 -6.96
N HIS A 64 22.22 -5.46 -6.56
CA HIS A 64 23.16 -6.57 -6.40
C HIS A 64 22.77 -7.49 -5.24
N LEU A 65 22.43 -6.92 -4.08
CA LEU A 65 21.97 -7.67 -2.91
C LEU A 65 20.62 -8.36 -3.16
N GLN A 66 19.69 -7.70 -3.88
CA GLN A 66 18.42 -8.29 -4.27
C GLN A 66 18.61 -9.47 -5.21
N ARG A 67 19.56 -9.39 -6.17
CA ARG A 67 19.89 -10.50 -7.06
C ARG A 67 20.53 -11.68 -6.33
N LEU A 68 21.32 -11.41 -5.28
CA LEU A 68 21.98 -12.44 -4.46
C LEU A 68 21.02 -13.11 -3.46
N MET A 69 20.19 -12.33 -2.76
CA MET A 69 19.33 -12.82 -1.67
C MET A 69 17.89 -13.07 -2.09
N GLY A 70 17.49 -12.73 -3.32
CA GLY A 70 16.12 -12.90 -3.83
C GLY A 70 15.09 -11.94 -3.20
N VAL A 71 15.48 -11.18 -2.19
CA VAL A 71 14.66 -10.20 -1.47
C VAL A 71 15.44 -8.89 -1.42
N ALA A 72 14.78 -7.77 -1.78
CA ALA A 72 15.39 -6.45 -1.60
C ALA A 72 15.53 -6.19 -0.11
N LEU A 73 16.75 -5.92 0.35
CA LEU A 73 16.96 -5.38 1.69
C LEU A 73 16.30 -4.00 1.76
N PRO A 74 15.28 -3.80 2.61
CA PRO A 74 14.69 -2.49 2.80
C PRO A 74 15.71 -1.58 3.48
N LEU A 75 16.35 -0.70 2.72
CA LEU A 75 17.20 0.36 3.25
C LEU A 75 16.31 1.56 3.61
N PHE A 76 15.54 1.43 4.69
CA PHE A 76 14.83 2.55 5.30
C PHE A 76 15.70 3.13 6.43
N THR A 77 15.85 4.45 6.49
CA THR A 77 16.42 5.11 7.67
C THR A 77 15.35 5.13 8.74
N GLY A 78 15.59 4.39 9.82
CA GLY A 78 14.78 4.37 11.03
C GLY A 78 15.66 4.41 12.28
N ARG A 79 15.18 3.88 13.42
CA ARG A 79 15.98 3.81 14.67
C ARG A 79 16.89 2.56 14.70
N GLY A 80 18.16 2.76 15.06
CA GLY A 80 19.11 1.67 15.37
C GLY A 80 18.98 1.16 16.80
N VAL A 81 19.46 -0.06 17.06
CA VAL A 81 19.49 -0.66 18.42
C VAL A 81 20.49 0.06 19.34
N PHE A 82 21.50 0.76 18.80
CA PHE A 82 22.55 1.42 19.58
C PHE A 82 22.88 2.88 19.19
N GLN A 83 22.35 3.43 18.08
CA GLN A 83 22.55 4.83 17.66
C GLN A 83 21.36 5.36 16.85
N TYR A 84 21.01 6.64 17.05
CA TYR A 84 19.85 7.32 16.44
C TYR A 84 20.00 7.64 14.94
N SER A 85 21.11 7.24 14.30
CA SER A 85 21.46 7.68 12.95
C SER A 85 21.20 6.66 11.84
N PHE A 86 21.06 5.36 12.15
CA PHE A 86 20.82 4.31 11.14
C PHE A 86 20.22 3.04 11.76
N GLY A 87 19.06 2.58 11.30
CA GLY A 87 18.50 1.30 11.73
C GLY A 87 17.18 0.91 11.05
N LEU A 88 16.79 -0.35 11.23
CA LEU A 88 15.65 -0.98 10.55
C LEU A 88 14.29 -0.73 11.24
N LEU A 89 14.27 -0.06 12.40
CA LEU A 89 13.03 0.15 13.16
C LEU A 89 12.29 1.41 12.68
N PRO A 90 10.98 1.34 12.43
CA PRO A 90 10.21 2.50 11.98
C PRO A 90 10.26 3.66 12.97
N TYR A 91 10.04 4.87 12.46
CA TYR A 91 9.82 6.03 13.31
C TYR A 91 8.54 5.86 14.14
N ARG A 92 8.52 6.49 15.32
CA ARG A 92 7.33 6.50 16.18
C ARG A 92 6.43 7.64 15.72
N GLN A 93 5.65 7.39 14.68
CA GLN A 93 4.62 8.32 14.21
C GLN A 93 3.25 7.65 14.30
N PRO A 94 2.20 8.44 14.61
CA PRO A 94 0.84 7.92 14.66
C PRO A 94 0.39 7.49 13.25
N ILE A 95 -0.27 6.34 13.18
CA ILE A 95 -0.94 5.85 11.97
C ILE A 95 -2.44 6.00 12.23
N HIS A 96 -3.14 6.64 11.29
CA HIS A 96 -4.57 6.86 11.39
C HIS A 96 -5.29 6.00 10.36
N THR A 97 -5.93 4.92 10.82
CA THR A 97 -6.71 4.03 9.96
C THR A 97 -8.17 4.46 9.94
N VAL A 98 -8.68 4.80 8.76
CA VAL A 98 -10.08 5.14 8.52
C VAL A 98 -10.78 3.96 7.85
N VAL A 99 -11.92 3.58 8.41
CA VAL A 99 -12.75 2.48 7.93
C VAL A 99 -13.98 3.07 7.22
N GLY A 100 -14.15 2.71 5.95
CA GLY A 100 -15.27 3.15 5.14
C GLY A 100 -16.51 2.28 5.29
N ARG A 101 -17.50 2.53 4.43
CA ARG A 101 -18.78 1.82 4.44
C ARG A 101 -18.61 0.39 3.90
N PRO A 102 -19.19 -0.63 4.58
CA PRO A 102 -19.18 -2.00 4.06
C PRO A 102 -19.89 -2.11 2.71
N ILE A 103 -19.27 -2.82 1.77
CA ILE A 103 -19.79 -3.13 0.45
C ILE A 103 -20.44 -4.51 0.52
N PRO A 104 -21.75 -4.63 0.29
CA PRO A 104 -22.44 -5.91 0.30
C PRO A 104 -21.99 -6.74 -0.91
N VAL A 105 -21.61 -7.99 -0.65
CA VAL A 105 -21.20 -8.94 -1.69
C VAL A 105 -22.28 -10.00 -1.85
N VAL A 106 -22.71 -10.25 -3.08
CA VAL A 106 -23.62 -11.35 -3.42
C VAL A 106 -22.80 -12.64 -3.50
N GLN A 107 -23.30 -13.70 -2.87
CA GLN A 107 -22.63 -14.98 -2.92
C GLN A 107 -22.79 -15.61 -4.29
N THR A 108 -21.68 -15.86 -4.97
CA THR A 108 -21.66 -16.53 -6.27
C THR A 108 -20.65 -17.68 -6.21
N PRO A 109 -21.06 -18.95 -6.35
CA PRO A 109 -20.16 -20.10 -6.20
C PRO A 109 -19.11 -20.20 -7.32
N SER A 110 -19.37 -19.60 -8.49
CA SER A 110 -18.43 -19.47 -9.60
C SER A 110 -18.51 -18.04 -10.15
N PRO A 111 -17.92 -17.05 -9.46
CA PRO A 111 -17.99 -15.66 -9.90
C PRO A 111 -17.26 -15.49 -11.23
N THR A 112 -17.86 -14.71 -12.13
CA THR A 112 -17.23 -14.38 -13.40
C THR A 112 -16.17 -13.29 -13.19
N LYS A 113 -15.27 -13.12 -14.18
CA LYS A 113 -14.28 -12.04 -14.13
C LYS A 113 -14.94 -10.66 -14.05
N ASP A 114 -16.09 -10.50 -14.69
CA ASP A 114 -16.85 -9.25 -14.70
C ASP A 114 -17.45 -8.95 -13.32
N ASP A 115 -17.93 -9.97 -12.59
CA ASP A 115 -18.40 -9.81 -11.21
C ASP A 115 -17.28 -9.32 -10.29
N ILE A 116 -16.08 -9.92 -10.43
CA ILE A 116 -14.91 -9.53 -9.65
C ILE A 116 -14.47 -8.12 -10.02
N GLN A 117 -14.48 -7.76 -11.30
CA GLN A 117 -14.12 -6.42 -11.76
C GLN A 117 -15.09 -5.36 -11.27
N CYS A 118 -16.39 -5.67 -11.25
CA CYS A 118 -17.43 -4.79 -10.72
C CYS A 118 -17.24 -4.56 -9.20
N LEU A 119 -17.00 -5.63 -8.45
CA LEU A 119 -16.70 -5.53 -7.02
C LEU A 119 -15.40 -4.74 -6.78
N HIS A 120 -14.40 -4.94 -7.63
CA HIS A 120 -13.16 -4.19 -7.60
C HIS A 120 -13.39 -2.69 -7.82
N SER A 121 -14.16 -2.31 -8.83
CA SER A 121 -14.49 -0.89 -9.06
C SER A 121 -15.23 -0.25 -7.88
N LEU A 122 -16.19 -0.97 -7.26
CA LEU A 122 -16.89 -0.47 -6.08
C LEU A 122 -15.94 -0.29 -4.88
N TYR A 123 -14.99 -1.21 -4.72
CA TYR A 123 -13.97 -1.10 -3.69
C TYR A 123 -13.04 0.10 -3.90
N LEU A 124 -12.58 0.32 -5.14
CA LEU A 124 -11.76 1.47 -5.51
C LEU A 124 -12.49 2.80 -5.27
N GLU A 125 -13.77 2.87 -5.63
CA GLU A 125 -14.61 4.03 -5.37
C GLU A 125 -14.76 4.30 -3.87
N GLY A 126 -15.00 3.24 -3.08
CA GLY A 126 -15.07 3.31 -1.62
C GLY A 126 -13.76 3.80 -1.00
N LEU A 127 -12.62 3.29 -1.46
CA LEU A 127 -11.30 3.78 -1.03
C LEU A 127 -11.04 5.23 -1.41
N THR A 128 -11.42 5.62 -2.64
CA THR A 128 -11.30 7.00 -3.11
C THR A 128 -12.10 7.93 -2.22
N THR A 129 -13.34 7.55 -1.90
CA THR A 129 -14.21 8.32 -0.99
C THR A 129 -13.57 8.47 0.39
N VAL A 130 -13.12 7.37 1.01
CA VAL A 130 -12.46 7.42 2.32
C VAL A 130 -11.23 8.32 2.31
N PHE A 131 -10.45 8.29 1.22
CA PHE A 131 -9.28 9.15 1.08
C PHE A 131 -9.67 10.62 0.93
N GLU A 132 -10.51 10.95 -0.04
CA GLU A 132 -10.89 12.33 -0.35
C GLU A 132 -11.60 13.01 0.84
N ASP A 133 -12.46 12.29 1.56
CA ASP A 133 -13.19 12.82 2.71
C ASP A 133 -12.27 13.11 3.92
N ASN A 134 -11.08 12.51 3.97
CA ASN A 134 -10.20 12.56 5.14
C ASN A 134 -8.83 13.18 4.86
N LYS A 135 -8.44 13.40 3.61
CA LYS A 135 -7.09 13.85 3.23
C LYS A 135 -6.71 15.20 3.88
N ASP A 136 -7.68 16.10 4.00
CA ASP A 136 -7.48 17.43 4.61
C ASP A 136 -7.17 17.33 6.11
N ASN A 137 -7.77 16.35 6.80
CA ASN A 137 -7.56 16.12 8.24
C ASN A 137 -6.14 15.62 8.56
N TYR A 138 -5.47 15.02 7.58
CA TYR A 138 -4.14 14.44 7.72
C TYR A 138 -3.06 15.20 6.95
N GLY A 139 -3.33 16.45 6.56
CA GLY A 139 -2.32 17.36 5.99
C GLY A 139 -1.89 17.03 4.57
N ILE A 140 -2.70 16.30 3.82
CA ILE A 140 -2.43 16.00 2.41
C ILE A 140 -2.92 17.17 1.56
N ALA A 141 -2.09 17.59 0.60
CA ALA A 141 -2.42 18.70 -0.29
C ALA A 141 -3.63 18.37 -1.20
N PRO A 142 -4.49 19.35 -1.53
CA PRO A 142 -5.75 19.11 -2.23
C PRO A 142 -5.57 18.57 -3.66
N ASP A 143 -4.41 18.82 -4.29
CA ASP A 143 -4.02 18.34 -5.62
C ASP A 143 -3.59 16.86 -5.64
N LYS A 144 -3.40 16.25 -4.47
CA LYS A 144 -3.04 14.84 -4.34
C LYS A 144 -4.31 13.98 -4.35
N HIS A 145 -4.30 13.01 -5.26
CA HIS A 145 -5.37 12.04 -5.45
C HIS A 145 -4.81 10.62 -5.46
N LEU A 146 -5.64 9.64 -5.12
CA LEU A 146 -5.29 8.23 -5.26
C LEU A 146 -5.21 7.84 -6.73
N HIS A 147 -4.18 7.06 -7.07
CA HIS A 147 -4.02 6.47 -8.40
C HIS A 147 -3.90 4.95 -8.26
N PHE A 148 -4.73 4.22 -8.99
CA PHE A 148 -4.70 2.75 -9.02
C PHE A 148 -3.99 2.27 -10.29
N ILE A 149 -3.24 1.16 -10.18
CA ILE A 149 -2.54 0.50 -11.29
C ILE A 149 -3.07 -0.91 -11.53
#